data_AF-M7AIT5-F1
#
_entry.id   AF-M7AIT5-F1
#
_cell.length_a   1.000
_cell.length_b   1.000
_cell.length_c   1.000
_cell.angle_alpha   90.00
_cell.angle_beta   90.00
_cell.angle_gamma   90.00
#
_symmetry.space_group_name_H-M   'P 1'
#
loop_
_entity.id
_entity.type
_entity.pdbx_description
1 polymer ?
#
loop_
_entity_poly.entity_id
_entity_poly.type
_entity_poly.pdbx_seq_one_letter_code
_entity_poly.pdbx_strand_id
1 'polypeptide(L)'
;MPAIVPKRKAPGVDFCGVGEYYYIVRSDLGCYMRSTNFNEGKDLNVYSLHPSCQGGEHYLAYQDDLFYIIKGGAYRRVSNMNMDTAAVVYNLHPNCQGGDHYLSAFGHFYIVFQSKGVYRKVTNMNTDSDAVEYSLHPSCRDGLYYWGIKGHYYFVKPHDEWGIQYYQTTNFHENMDAVTYSFHPDVVNFLPGGLAITQGSAFGTWEAIKTISNDSNTPITWNKKITRKVGYAKEKMSSIEHNWSVSISASKQSGALTEAIAKTSTPSLLNTAGKASTRRRRTGARPPTWKSLSA
;
A
#
# COMPACT_ATOMS: atom_id res chain seq x y z
N MET A 1 11.49 5.54 9.99
CA MET A 1 11.13 6.35 8.81
C MET A 1 9.82 5.84 8.24
N PRO A 2 8.98 6.72 7.68
CA PRO A 2 7.87 6.32 6.82
C PRO A 2 8.36 5.39 5.71
N ALA A 3 7.55 4.39 5.35
CA ALA A 3 7.87 3.44 4.30
C ALA A 3 6.58 2.95 3.63
N ILE A 4 6.69 2.50 2.39
CA ILE A 4 5.59 1.83 1.69
C ILE A 4 5.30 0.52 2.40
N VAL A 5 4.01 0.26 2.66
CA VAL A 5 3.59 -1.01 3.26
C VAL A 5 3.75 -2.10 2.21
N PRO A 6 4.47 -3.21 2.49
CA PRO A 6 4.62 -4.32 1.54
C PRO A 6 3.29 -5.04 1.31
N LYS A 7 3.12 -5.66 0.13
CA LYS A 7 1.88 -6.38 -0.25
C LYS A 7 1.35 -7.32 0.83
N ARG A 8 2.22 -8.12 1.47
CA ARG A 8 1.85 -9.05 2.56
C ARG A 8 1.14 -8.39 3.77
N LYS A 9 1.25 -7.07 3.92
CA LYS A 9 0.59 -6.26 4.97
C LYS A 9 -0.48 -5.31 4.40
N ALA A 10 -0.71 -5.35 3.09
CA ALA A 10 -1.66 -4.51 2.38
C ALA A 10 -2.55 -5.38 1.47
N PRO A 11 -3.40 -6.26 2.05
CA PRO A 11 -4.31 -7.10 1.27
C PRO A 11 -5.25 -6.23 0.43
N GLY A 12 -5.54 -6.69 -0.79
CA GLY A 12 -6.35 -5.91 -1.75
C GLY A 12 -5.58 -4.81 -2.48
N VAL A 13 -4.25 -4.72 -2.29
CA VAL A 13 -3.40 -3.81 -3.05
C VAL A 13 -2.53 -4.59 -4.03
N ASP A 14 -2.52 -4.13 -5.28
CA ASP A 14 -1.66 -4.72 -6.30
C ASP A 14 -1.30 -3.75 -7.42
N PHE A 15 -0.30 -4.12 -8.20
CA PHE A 15 0.10 -3.40 -9.40
C PHE A 15 -0.15 -4.28 -10.62
N CYS A 16 -0.59 -3.69 -11.71
CA CYS A 16 -0.66 -4.40 -12.98
C CYS A 16 -0.45 -3.45 -14.16
N GLY A 17 -0.27 -4.00 -15.36
CA GLY A 17 -0.06 -3.19 -16.56
C GLY A 17 -0.48 -3.94 -17.82
N VAL A 18 -1.07 -3.20 -18.76
CA VAL A 18 -1.43 -3.71 -20.09
C VAL A 18 -1.45 -2.56 -21.08
N GLY A 19 -1.02 -2.84 -22.31
CA GLY A 19 -0.81 -1.78 -23.30
C GLY A 19 0.19 -0.77 -22.76
N GLU A 20 -0.15 0.51 -22.78
CA GLU A 20 0.64 1.60 -22.21
C GLU A 20 0.27 2.00 -20.78
N TYR A 21 -0.73 1.34 -20.20
CA TYR A 21 -1.30 1.74 -18.93
C TYR A 21 -0.73 0.93 -17.77
N TYR A 22 -0.32 1.66 -16.75
CA TYR A 22 0.04 1.19 -15.43
C TYR A 22 -1.16 1.35 -14.50
N TYR A 23 -1.35 0.38 -13.61
CA TYR A 23 -2.46 0.36 -12.66
C TYR A 23 -1.95 0.11 -11.25
N ILE A 24 -2.51 0.86 -10.29
CA ILE A 24 -2.44 0.52 -8.87
C ILE A 24 -3.87 0.21 -8.43
N VAL A 25 -4.11 -1.03 -8.05
CA VAL A 25 -5.39 -1.46 -7.51
C VAL A 25 -5.39 -1.26 -6.00
N ARG A 26 -6.41 -0.56 -5.49
CA ARG A 26 -6.69 -0.36 -4.06
C ARG A 26 -8.07 -0.92 -3.77
N SER A 27 -8.20 -2.24 -3.85
CA SER A 27 -9.46 -2.93 -3.59
C SER A 27 -9.92 -2.78 -2.14
N ASP A 28 -9.01 -2.56 -1.21
CA ASP A 28 -9.31 -2.15 0.16
C ASP A 28 -10.08 -0.82 0.22
N LEU A 29 -9.91 0.03 -0.79
CA LEU A 29 -10.63 1.27 -0.98
C LEU A 29 -11.72 1.18 -2.05
N GLY A 30 -11.90 0.03 -2.70
CA GLY A 30 -12.85 -0.16 -3.79
C GLY A 30 -12.55 0.71 -5.02
N CYS A 31 -11.28 1.02 -5.30
CA CYS A 31 -10.87 1.83 -6.45
C CYS A 31 -9.54 1.34 -7.05
N TYR A 32 -9.20 1.87 -8.22
CA TYR A 32 -7.85 1.74 -8.78
C TYR A 32 -7.44 3.03 -9.49
N MET A 33 -6.14 3.28 -9.53
CA MET A 33 -5.52 4.33 -10.33
C MET A 33 -5.01 3.74 -11.63
N ARG A 34 -5.21 4.45 -12.74
CA ARG A 34 -4.60 4.22 -14.05
C ARG A 34 -3.68 5.40 -14.38
N SER A 35 -2.53 5.11 -14.97
CA SER A 35 -1.57 6.11 -15.44
C SER A 35 -0.87 5.61 -16.70
N THR A 36 -0.38 6.51 -17.54
CA THR A 36 0.51 6.19 -18.67
C THR A 36 1.98 6.18 -18.26
N ASN A 37 2.35 6.81 -17.14
CA ASN A 37 3.71 6.88 -16.64
C ASN A 37 3.75 7.25 -15.15
N PHE A 38 4.16 6.32 -14.30
CA PHE A 38 4.28 6.55 -12.85
C PHE A 38 5.47 7.41 -12.43
N ASN A 39 6.54 7.50 -13.23
CA ASN A 39 7.69 8.35 -12.95
C ASN A 39 7.34 9.83 -13.18
N GLU A 40 6.65 10.12 -14.27
CA GLU A 40 6.23 11.49 -14.61
C GLU A 40 4.90 11.91 -13.98
N GLY A 41 4.14 10.96 -13.41
CA GLY A 41 2.83 11.24 -12.83
C GLY A 41 1.80 11.64 -13.87
N LYS A 42 1.88 11.07 -15.08
CA LYS A 42 0.99 11.43 -16.21
C LYS A 42 -0.33 10.68 -16.16
N ASP A 43 -1.40 11.37 -16.54
CA ASP A 43 -2.75 10.81 -16.73
C ASP A 43 -3.25 10.02 -15.52
N LEU A 44 -3.05 10.52 -14.30
CA LEU A 44 -3.47 9.87 -13.06
C LEU A 44 -4.99 9.90 -12.94
N ASN A 45 -5.65 8.85 -13.44
CA ASN A 45 -7.10 8.71 -13.40
C ASN A 45 -7.47 7.67 -12.35
N VAL A 46 -8.41 8.00 -11.46
CA VAL A 46 -8.90 7.07 -10.42
C VAL A 46 -10.32 6.65 -10.73
N TYR A 47 -10.56 5.34 -10.77
CA TYR A 47 -11.87 4.75 -11.07
C TYR A 47 -12.39 3.87 -9.93
N SER A 48 -13.70 3.67 -9.87
CA SER A 48 -14.32 2.74 -8.92
C SER A 48 -14.13 1.29 -9.36
N LEU A 49 -13.78 0.39 -8.44
CA LEU A 49 -13.92 -1.04 -8.70
C LEU A 49 -15.38 -1.45 -8.55
N HIS A 50 -15.89 -2.23 -9.51
CA HIS A 50 -17.17 -2.92 -9.37
C HIS A 50 -17.15 -3.78 -8.09
N PRO A 51 -18.23 -3.87 -7.31
CA PRO A 51 -18.26 -4.68 -6.08
C PRO A 51 -17.80 -6.13 -6.28
N SER A 52 -18.12 -6.74 -7.41
CA SER A 52 -17.69 -8.10 -7.75
C SER A 52 -16.22 -8.23 -8.16
N CYS A 53 -15.57 -7.11 -8.49
CA CYS A 53 -14.14 -7.01 -8.75
C CYS A 53 -13.34 -6.63 -7.48
N GLN A 54 -13.99 -6.49 -6.32
CA GLN A 54 -13.34 -6.19 -5.05
C GLN A 54 -13.03 -7.47 -4.26
N GLY A 55 -12.08 -7.37 -3.34
CA GLY A 55 -11.68 -8.44 -2.43
C GLY A 55 -10.85 -9.55 -3.07
N GLY A 56 -10.29 -9.30 -4.25
CA GLY A 56 -9.20 -10.10 -4.80
C GLY A 56 -7.91 -9.98 -3.99
N GLU A 57 -7.18 -11.09 -3.91
CA GLU A 57 -5.87 -11.19 -3.25
C GLU A 57 -4.76 -10.69 -4.19
N HIS A 58 -4.92 -10.95 -5.49
CA HIS A 58 -4.03 -10.46 -6.53
C HIS A 58 -4.80 -9.91 -7.74
N TYR A 59 -4.20 -8.93 -8.39
CA TYR A 59 -4.71 -8.33 -9.63
C TYR A 59 -3.58 -8.27 -10.64
N LEU A 60 -3.84 -8.78 -11.84
CA LEU A 60 -2.92 -8.68 -12.97
C LEU A 60 -3.70 -8.38 -14.25
N ALA A 61 -3.00 -7.92 -15.27
CA ALA A 61 -3.56 -7.70 -16.59
C ALA A 61 -2.69 -8.44 -17.61
N TYR A 62 -3.33 -9.00 -18.64
CA TYR A 62 -2.66 -9.77 -19.67
C TYR A 62 -2.76 -9.06 -21.02
N GLN A 63 -1.93 -9.44 -21.99
CA GLN A 63 -1.86 -8.81 -23.31
C GLN A 63 -3.12 -9.00 -24.18
N ASP A 64 -4.15 -9.65 -23.66
CA ASP A 64 -5.49 -9.78 -24.24
C ASP A 64 -6.42 -8.62 -23.83
N ASP A 65 -5.89 -7.59 -23.18
CA ASP A 65 -6.63 -6.46 -22.61
C ASP A 65 -7.64 -6.87 -21.51
N LEU A 66 -7.43 -8.04 -20.90
CA LEU A 66 -8.25 -8.53 -19.79
C LEU A 66 -7.53 -8.41 -18.45
N PHE A 67 -8.31 -8.15 -17.42
CA PHE A 67 -7.90 -8.15 -16.03
C PHE A 67 -8.24 -9.49 -15.39
N TYR A 68 -7.33 -9.96 -14.53
CA TYR A 68 -7.41 -11.22 -13.82
C TYR A 68 -7.38 -10.90 -12.33
N ILE A 69 -8.39 -11.36 -11.61
CA ILE A 69 -8.60 -11.10 -10.18
C ILE A 69 -8.56 -12.44 -9.48
N ILE A 70 -7.46 -12.71 -8.78
CA ILE A 70 -7.25 -13.97 -8.07
C ILE A 70 -7.86 -13.87 -6.68
N LYS A 71 -8.58 -14.91 -6.27
CA LYS A 71 -9.15 -15.05 -4.94
C LYS A 71 -9.18 -16.52 -4.55
N GLY A 72 -8.35 -16.91 -3.59
CA GLY A 72 -8.16 -18.31 -3.22
C GLY A 72 -7.64 -19.13 -4.40
N GLY A 73 -8.21 -20.32 -4.61
CA GLY A 73 -7.81 -21.23 -5.68
C GLY A 73 -8.40 -20.93 -7.06
N ALA A 74 -8.91 -19.73 -7.31
CA ALA A 74 -9.59 -19.36 -8.55
C ALA A 74 -9.25 -17.93 -8.99
N TYR A 75 -9.52 -17.63 -10.26
CA TYR A 75 -9.43 -16.27 -10.79
C TYR A 75 -10.66 -15.91 -11.62
N ARG A 76 -11.08 -14.66 -11.48
CA ARG A 76 -12.08 -14.02 -12.33
C ARG A 76 -11.37 -13.22 -13.41
N ARG A 77 -11.84 -13.33 -14.65
CA ARG A 77 -11.36 -12.56 -15.79
C ARG A 77 -12.43 -11.58 -16.23
N VAL A 78 -12.09 -10.29 -16.40
CA VAL A 78 -13.01 -9.22 -16.84
C VAL A 78 -12.31 -8.31 -17.85
N SER A 79 -13.06 -7.69 -18.76
CA SER A 79 -12.51 -6.66 -19.66
C SER A 79 -12.54 -5.25 -19.06
N ASN A 80 -13.34 -5.05 -18.00
CA ASN A 80 -13.45 -3.76 -17.33
C ASN A 80 -13.74 -3.95 -15.84
N MET A 81 -12.79 -3.56 -14.98
CA MET A 81 -12.93 -3.69 -13.53
C MET A 81 -13.98 -2.74 -12.91
N ASN A 82 -14.43 -1.70 -13.64
CA ASN A 82 -15.49 -0.80 -13.18
C ASN A 82 -16.89 -1.43 -13.32
N MET A 83 -17.04 -2.37 -14.24
CA MET A 83 -18.34 -2.87 -14.70
C MET A 83 -18.49 -4.38 -14.59
N ASP A 84 -17.42 -5.12 -14.28
CA ASP A 84 -17.42 -6.59 -14.29
C ASP A 84 -17.84 -7.19 -15.64
N THR A 85 -17.52 -6.47 -16.72
CA THR A 85 -17.94 -6.83 -18.07
C THR A 85 -17.24 -8.11 -18.54
N ALA A 86 -18.01 -8.99 -19.20
CA ALA A 86 -17.55 -10.26 -19.74
C ALA A 86 -16.88 -11.17 -18.69
N ALA A 87 -17.38 -11.12 -17.45
CA ALA A 87 -16.83 -11.90 -16.34
C ALA A 87 -16.91 -13.41 -16.60
N VAL A 88 -15.76 -14.07 -16.52
CA VAL A 88 -15.66 -15.53 -16.50
C VAL A 88 -14.76 -15.96 -15.35
N VAL A 89 -15.10 -17.03 -14.66
CA VAL A 89 -14.31 -17.56 -13.54
C VAL A 89 -13.69 -18.89 -13.94
N TYR A 90 -12.41 -19.05 -13.63
CA TYR A 90 -11.65 -20.27 -13.83
C TYR A 90 -10.99 -20.69 -12.51
N ASN A 91 -10.77 -21.99 -12.36
CA ASN A 91 -9.93 -22.46 -11.27
C ASN A 91 -8.45 -22.20 -11.63
N LEU A 92 -7.64 -21.93 -10.60
CA LEU A 92 -6.18 -21.99 -10.75
C LEU A 92 -5.77 -23.45 -10.67
N HIS A 93 -4.84 -23.86 -11.52
CA HIS A 93 -4.14 -25.12 -11.34
C HIS A 93 -3.46 -25.14 -9.95
N PRO A 94 -3.43 -26.26 -9.22
CA PRO A 94 -2.81 -26.33 -7.89
C PRO A 94 -1.37 -25.78 -7.84
N ASN A 95 -0.57 -26.01 -8.88
CA ASN A 95 0.81 -25.49 -8.99
C ASN A 95 0.89 -23.98 -9.24
N CYS A 96 -0.22 -23.36 -9.65
CA CYS A 96 -0.33 -21.92 -9.88
C CYS A 96 -0.94 -21.17 -8.69
N GLN A 97 -1.14 -21.83 -7.56
CA GLN A 97 -1.71 -21.23 -6.34
C GLN A 97 -0.61 -20.83 -5.34
N GLY A 98 -0.96 -19.91 -4.43
CA GLY A 98 -0.12 -19.55 -3.29
C GLY A 98 1.12 -18.70 -3.62
N GLY A 99 1.14 -18.02 -4.78
CA GLY A 99 2.17 -17.04 -5.11
C GLY A 99 2.10 -15.81 -4.21
N ASP A 100 3.25 -15.20 -3.91
CA ASP A 100 3.31 -13.92 -3.21
C ASP A 100 2.89 -12.77 -4.14
N HIS A 101 3.21 -12.88 -5.43
CA HIS A 101 2.81 -11.93 -6.48
C HIS A 101 2.48 -12.66 -7.77
N TYR A 102 1.59 -12.06 -8.56
CA TYR A 102 1.18 -12.54 -9.87
C TYR A 102 1.30 -11.40 -10.85
N LEU A 103 1.92 -11.65 -12.01
CA LEU A 103 2.06 -10.67 -13.06
C LEU A 103 2.02 -11.34 -14.44
N SER A 104 2.01 -10.52 -15.47
CA SER A 104 2.08 -10.97 -16.85
C SER A 104 3.05 -10.08 -17.64
N ALA A 105 3.83 -10.71 -18.51
CA ALA A 105 4.73 -10.08 -19.46
C ALA A 105 5.08 -11.09 -20.56
N PHE A 106 5.64 -10.66 -21.69
CA PHE A 106 6.16 -11.56 -22.73
C PHE A 106 5.22 -12.72 -23.15
N GLY A 107 3.90 -12.54 -23.13
CA GLY A 107 2.93 -13.60 -23.44
C GLY A 107 2.89 -14.75 -22.43
N HIS A 108 3.26 -14.51 -21.18
CA HIS A 108 3.22 -15.49 -20.10
C HIS A 108 2.68 -14.89 -18.80
N PHE A 109 2.21 -15.77 -17.92
CA PHE A 109 1.93 -15.47 -16.53
C PHE A 109 3.13 -15.86 -15.67
N TYR A 110 3.42 -15.04 -14.67
CA TYR A 110 4.51 -15.24 -13.74
C TYR A 110 3.98 -15.23 -12.32
N ILE A 111 4.43 -16.20 -11.53
CA ILE A 111 4.02 -16.40 -10.14
C ILE A 111 5.29 -16.34 -9.30
N VAL A 112 5.43 -15.28 -8.52
CA VAL A 112 6.61 -15.02 -7.70
C VAL A 112 6.41 -15.67 -6.34
N PHE A 113 7.33 -16.55 -5.94
CA PHE A 113 7.40 -17.12 -4.60
C PHE A 113 8.64 -16.54 -3.89
N GLN A 114 8.50 -15.36 -3.31
CA GLN A 114 9.61 -14.58 -2.74
C GLN A 114 10.37 -15.37 -1.67
N SER A 115 9.64 -16.03 -0.76
CA SER A 115 10.24 -16.84 0.32
C SER A 115 11.10 -18.00 -0.18
N LYS A 116 10.78 -18.53 -1.36
CA LYS A 116 11.55 -19.59 -2.04
C LYS A 116 12.65 -19.04 -2.93
N GLY A 117 12.62 -17.74 -3.24
CA GLY A 117 13.55 -17.11 -4.17
C GLY A 117 13.41 -17.62 -5.61
N VAL A 118 12.20 -18.01 -6.02
CA VAL A 118 11.91 -18.51 -7.37
C VAL A 118 10.67 -17.82 -7.95
N TYR A 119 10.53 -17.90 -9.27
CA TYR A 119 9.29 -17.58 -9.95
C TYR A 119 8.94 -18.67 -10.96
N ARG A 120 7.65 -18.93 -11.09
CA ARG A 120 7.09 -19.88 -12.07
C ARG A 120 6.56 -19.10 -13.27
N LYS A 121 6.88 -19.55 -14.48
CA LYS A 121 6.37 -19.05 -15.76
C LYS A 121 5.41 -20.07 -16.34
N VAL A 122 4.21 -19.66 -16.76
CA VAL A 122 3.22 -20.52 -17.43
C VAL A 122 2.54 -19.76 -18.58
N THR A 123 2.03 -20.47 -19.58
CA THR A 123 1.17 -19.88 -20.63
C THR A 123 -0.30 -19.83 -20.22
N ASN A 124 -0.72 -20.67 -19.26
CA ASN A 124 -2.08 -20.70 -18.76
C ASN A 124 -2.12 -21.13 -17.27
N MET A 125 -2.65 -20.27 -16.41
CA MET A 125 -2.73 -20.52 -14.95
C MET A 125 -3.79 -21.55 -14.54
N ASN A 126 -4.76 -21.88 -15.41
CA ASN A 126 -5.78 -22.90 -15.16
C ASN A 126 -5.24 -24.33 -15.39
N THR A 127 -4.26 -24.48 -16.29
CA THR A 127 -3.74 -25.78 -16.73
C THR A 127 -2.27 -26.00 -16.43
N ASP A 128 -1.56 -25.00 -15.90
CA ASP A 128 -0.11 -25.05 -15.66
C ASP A 128 0.69 -25.39 -16.94
N SER A 129 0.21 -24.86 -18.07
CA SER A 129 0.77 -25.14 -19.38
C SER A 129 2.15 -24.49 -19.55
N ASP A 130 3.06 -25.25 -20.19
CA ASP A 130 4.44 -24.84 -20.50
C ASP A 130 5.22 -24.35 -19.27
N ALA A 131 4.92 -24.95 -18.12
CA ALA A 131 5.45 -24.50 -16.85
C ALA A 131 6.96 -24.67 -16.75
N VAL A 132 7.64 -23.59 -16.41
CA VAL A 132 9.07 -23.59 -16.07
C VAL A 132 9.27 -22.75 -14.80
N GLU A 133 10.13 -23.23 -13.92
CA GLU A 133 10.53 -22.50 -12.71
C GLU A 133 11.97 -22.00 -12.86
N TYR A 134 12.19 -20.74 -12.49
CA TYR A 134 13.51 -20.11 -12.50
C TYR A 134 13.80 -19.52 -11.12
N SER A 135 15.08 -19.45 -10.77
CA SER A 135 15.46 -18.69 -9.57
C SER A 135 15.30 -17.19 -9.83
N LEU A 136 14.90 -16.45 -8.80
CA LEU A 136 14.96 -14.99 -8.77
C LEU A 136 16.39 -14.55 -8.50
N HIS A 137 16.90 -13.64 -9.34
CA HIS A 137 18.15 -12.95 -9.08
C HIS A 137 18.08 -12.27 -7.70
N PRO A 138 19.15 -12.28 -6.87
CA PRO A 138 19.14 -11.67 -5.55
C PRO A 138 18.60 -10.23 -5.51
N SER A 139 18.98 -9.41 -6.50
CA SER A 139 18.51 -8.01 -6.62
C SER A 139 17.01 -7.87 -6.90
N CYS A 140 16.34 -8.93 -7.36
CA CYS A 140 14.92 -8.94 -7.69
C CYS A 140 14.06 -9.61 -6.60
N ARG A 141 14.63 -10.04 -5.46
CA ARG A 141 13.90 -10.82 -4.44
C ARG A 141 13.06 -9.99 -3.48
N ASP A 142 13.53 -8.79 -3.16
CA ASP A 142 12.98 -7.98 -2.06
C ASP A 142 11.94 -6.94 -2.52
N GLY A 143 11.36 -7.10 -3.71
CA GLY A 143 10.33 -6.20 -4.21
C GLY A 143 9.08 -6.17 -3.33
N LEU A 144 8.50 -5.00 -3.15
CA LEU A 144 7.30 -4.80 -2.31
C LEU A 144 6.01 -5.16 -3.06
N TYR A 145 6.00 -4.94 -4.38
CA TYR A 145 4.93 -5.22 -5.34
C TYR A 145 5.58 -5.50 -6.70
N TYR A 146 5.06 -6.46 -7.47
CA TYR A 146 5.58 -6.83 -8.79
C TYR A 146 4.50 -6.69 -9.86
N TRP A 147 4.86 -6.22 -11.04
CA TRP A 147 3.97 -6.18 -12.20
C TRP A 147 4.75 -6.27 -13.51
N GLY A 148 4.05 -6.43 -14.62
CA GLY A 148 4.65 -6.43 -15.95
C GLY A 148 3.85 -5.56 -16.91
N ILE A 149 4.54 -5.04 -17.93
CA ILE A 149 3.96 -4.28 -19.04
C ILE A 149 4.94 -4.29 -20.22
N LYS A 150 4.44 -4.44 -21.46
CA LYS A 150 5.22 -4.32 -22.72
C LYS A 150 6.56 -5.08 -22.75
N GLY A 151 6.61 -6.32 -22.25
CA GLY A 151 7.86 -7.09 -22.25
C GLY A 151 8.90 -6.53 -21.28
N HIS A 152 8.45 -5.97 -20.18
CA HIS A 152 9.29 -5.63 -19.05
C HIS A 152 8.63 -6.11 -17.77
N TYR A 153 9.46 -6.49 -16.82
CA TYR A 153 9.07 -6.73 -15.46
C TYR A 153 9.43 -5.55 -14.58
N TYR A 154 8.60 -5.31 -13.58
CA TYR A 154 8.76 -4.21 -12.66
C TYR A 154 8.56 -4.67 -11.23
N PHE A 155 9.22 -4.00 -10.30
CA PHE A 155 8.84 -4.07 -8.89
C PHE A 155 9.12 -2.79 -8.14
N VAL A 156 8.30 -2.51 -7.12
CA VAL A 156 8.57 -1.41 -6.17
C VAL A 156 9.72 -1.83 -5.27
N LYS A 157 10.79 -1.04 -5.23
CA LYS A 157 11.92 -1.30 -4.34
C LYS A 157 11.53 -1.00 -2.88
N PRO A 158 12.13 -1.69 -1.89
CA PRO A 158 12.17 -1.20 -0.53
C PRO A 158 12.69 0.24 -0.49
N HIS A 159 12.17 1.05 0.43
CA HIS A 159 12.58 2.45 0.55
C HIS A 159 14.10 2.57 0.72
N ASP A 160 14.73 3.39 -0.10
CA ASP A 160 16.16 3.72 -0.03
C ASP A 160 16.37 5.22 0.16
N GLU A 161 17.64 5.64 0.21
CA GLU A 161 18.04 7.04 0.44
C GLU A 161 17.53 8.02 -0.64
N TRP A 162 17.12 7.52 -1.81
CA TRP A 162 16.66 8.31 -2.96
C TRP A 162 15.13 8.40 -3.07
N GLY A 163 14.40 7.92 -2.05
CA GLY A 163 12.94 8.01 -1.98
C GLY A 163 12.26 6.68 -2.32
N ILE A 164 11.11 6.76 -2.99
CA ILE A 164 10.36 5.58 -3.44
C ILE A 164 10.64 5.38 -4.92
N GLN A 165 11.22 4.23 -5.23
CA GLN A 165 11.65 3.88 -6.57
C GLN A 165 10.99 2.57 -7.03
N TYR A 166 10.91 2.39 -8.34
CA TYR A 166 10.64 1.11 -8.95
C TYR A 166 11.76 0.69 -9.89
N TYR A 167 11.96 -0.61 -9.93
CA TYR A 167 12.94 -1.26 -10.76
C TYR A 167 12.28 -1.81 -12.01
N GLN A 168 12.97 -1.77 -13.14
CA GLN A 168 12.60 -2.37 -14.41
C GLN A 168 13.68 -3.35 -14.84
N THR A 169 13.31 -4.52 -15.34
CA THR A 169 14.23 -5.49 -15.97
C THR A 169 13.51 -6.30 -17.04
N THR A 170 14.27 -6.87 -17.98
CA THR A 170 13.78 -7.77 -19.02
C THR A 170 13.89 -9.25 -18.63
N ASN A 171 14.57 -9.57 -17.52
CA ASN A 171 14.75 -10.94 -17.03
C ASN A 171 14.97 -10.97 -15.51
N PHE A 172 14.02 -11.49 -14.73
CA PHE A 172 14.18 -11.63 -13.28
C PHE A 172 15.22 -12.67 -12.84
N HIS A 173 15.60 -13.60 -13.70
CA HIS A 173 16.61 -14.63 -13.38
C HIS A 173 18.04 -14.07 -13.49
N GLU A 174 18.30 -13.31 -14.55
CA GLU A 174 19.63 -12.79 -14.89
C GLU A 174 19.80 -11.30 -14.56
N ASN A 175 18.70 -10.61 -14.25
CA ASN A 175 18.67 -9.17 -13.96
C ASN A 175 19.18 -8.30 -15.13
N MET A 176 18.72 -8.62 -16.34
CA MET A 176 19.14 -7.94 -17.58
C MET A 176 18.47 -6.58 -17.75
N ASP A 177 19.19 -5.66 -18.41
CA ASP A 177 18.73 -4.32 -18.80
C ASP A 177 18.06 -3.54 -17.66
N ALA A 178 18.63 -3.69 -16.48
CA ALA A 178 18.11 -3.16 -15.25
C ALA A 178 18.15 -1.62 -15.22
N VAL A 179 17.00 -0.99 -15.01
CA VAL A 179 16.88 0.45 -14.83
C VAL A 179 16.03 0.75 -13.60
N THR A 180 16.38 1.80 -12.87
CA THR A 180 15.60 2.27 -11.71
C THR A 180 14.99 3.62 -12.02
N TYR A 181 13.72 3.78 -11.66
CA TYR A 181 12.97 5.01 -11.82
C TYR A 181 12.41 5.45 -10.47
N SER A 182 12.27 6.75 -10.27
CA SER A 182 11.55 7.30 -9.12
C SER A 182 10.05 7.29 -9.39
N PHE A 183 9.23 7.20 -8.35
CA PHE A 183 7.79 7.48 -8.47
C PHE A 183 7.52 8.99 -8.37
N HIS A 184 6.57 9.48 -9.14
CA HIS A 184 6.00 10.80 -8.93
C HIS A 184 5.31 10.86 -7.54
N PRO A 185 5.45 11.96 -6.77
CA PRO A 185 4.84 12.07 -5.44
C PRO A 185 3.33 11.79 -5.40
N ASP A 186 2.59 12.18 -6.43
CA ASP A 186 1.14 11.92 -6.49
C ASP A 186 0.78 10.45 -6.71
N VAL A 187 1.68 9.67 -7.32
CA VAL A 187 1.54 8.22 -7.38
C VAL A 187 1.86 7.62 -6.01
N VAL A 188 2.94 8.11 -5.36
CA VAL A 188 3.30 7.69 -4.00
C VAL A 188 2.13 7.93 -3.03
N ASN A 189 1.47 9.09 -3.09
CA ASN A 189 0.31 9.42 -2.25
C ASN A 189 -0.81 8.37 -2.30
N PHE A 190 -0.95 7.65 -3.41
CA PHE A 190 -1.97 6.62 -3.58
C PHE A 190 -1.59 5.27 -2.97
N LEU A 191 -0.30 5.05 -2.66
CA LEU A 191 0.20 3.81 -2.10
C LEU A 191 -0.05 3.72 -0.58
N PRO A 192 -0.27 2.51 -0.04
CA PRO A 192 -0.34 2.31 1.41
C PRO A 192 0.95 2.78 2.10
N GLY A 193 0.83 3.71 3.03
CA GLY A 193 1.96 4.34 3.72
C GLY A 193 2.64 5.49 2.93
N GLY A 194 2.24 5.71 1.67
CA GLY A 194 2.82 6.72 0.79
C GLY A 194 2.57 8.15 1.24
N LEU A 195 1.38 8.46 1.78
CA LEU A 195 1.10 9.75 2.40
C LEU A 195 2.12 10.10 3.49
N ALA A 196 2.47 9.14 4.35
CA ALA A 196 3.43 9.39 5.44
C ALA A 196 4.83 9.74 4.93
N ILE A 197 5.16 9.34 3.70
CA ILE A 197 6.43 9.68 3.05
C ILE A 197 6.40 11.11 2.51
N THR A 198 5.32 11.50 1.83
CA THR A 198 5.25 12.79 1.11
C THR A 198 4.92 13.98 2.01
N GLN A 199 4.22 13.77 3.12
CA GLN A 199 3.79 14.85 4.01
C GLN A 199 4.25 14.63 5.46
N GLY A 200 4.96 13.53 5.72
CA GLY A 200 5.54 13.19 7.01
C GLY A 200 4.65 12.33 7.91
N SER A 201 5.28 11.79 8.96
CA SER A 201 4.70 10.81 9.89
C SER A 201 3.50 11.31 10.70
N ALA A 202 3.25 12.63 10.71
CA ALA A 202 2.27 13.28 11.57
C ALA A 202 1.33 14.17 10.75
N PHE A 203 0.30 13.55 10.18
CA PHE A 203 -0.85 14.26 9.59
C PHE A 203 -1.89 14.71 10.60
N GLY A 204 -1.72 14.34 11.87
CA GLY A 204 -2.64 14.65 12.94
C GLY A 204 -1.99 15.57 13.96
N THR A 205 -2.67 16.66 14.30
CA THR A 205 -2.41 17.38 15.53
C THR A 205 -3.19 16.72 16.66
N TRP A 206 -2.51 16.48 17.78
CA TRP A 206 -3.20 16.11 19.02
C TRP A 206 -3.66 17.39 19.70
N GLU A 207 -4.97 17.58 19.78
CA GLU A 207 -5.55 18.65 20.57
C GLU A 207 -6.05 18.09 21.90
N ALA A 208 -5.70 18.76 23.00
CA ALA A 208 -6.20 18.41 24.31
C ALA A 208 -7.68 18.81 24.41
N ILE A 209 -8.58 17.88 24.08
CA ILE A 209 -10.03 18.15 24.09
C ILE A 209 -10.55 18.32 25.53
N LYS A 210 -9.92 17.65 26.50
CA LYS A 210 -10.30 17.75 27.92
C LYS A 210 -9.15 17.38 28.83
N THR A 211 -8.83 18.28 29.75
CA THR A 211 -7.95 18.00 30.89
C THR A 211 -8.82 17.69 32.11
N ILE A 212 -8.47 16.65 32.87
CA ILE A 212 -9.13 16.32 34.13
C ILE A 212 -8.04 16.32 35.20
N SER A 213 -8.14 17.22 36.18
CA SER A 213 -7.30 17.24 37.37
C SER A 213 -7.91 16.36 38.47
N ASN A 214 -7.05 15.71 39.25
CA ASN A 214 -7.43 15.08 40.51
C ASN A 214 -6.72 15.84 41.62
N ASP A 215 -7.46 16.66 42.34
CA ASP A 215 -6.92 17.46 43.45
C ASP A 215 -7.00 16.72 44.79
N SER A 216 -7.32 15.41 44.77
CA SER A 216 -7.35 14.57 45.97
C SER A 216 -6.07 13.73 46.11
N ASN A 217 -5.69 13.48 47.35
CA ASN A 217 -4.58 12.57 47.68
C ASN A 217 -4.95 11.09 47.50
N THR A 218 -6.18 10.79 47.09
CA THR A 218 -6.66 9.43 46.85
C THR A 218 -6.56 9.06 45.37
N PRO A 219 -5.99 7.88 45.04
CA PRO A 219 -5.96 7.39 43.66
C PRO A 219 -7.37 7.17 43.13
N ILE A 220 -7.73 7.86 42.05
CA ILE A 220 -9.01 7.64 41.36
C ILE A 220 -8.88 6.41 40.46
N THR A 221 -9.75 5.43 40.65
CA THR A 221 -9.93 4.33 39.70
C THR A 221 -10.63 4.85 38.45
N TRP A 222 -9.95 4.79 37.31
CA TRP A 222 -10.42 5.37 36.05
C TRP A 222 -11.46 4.46 35.39
N ASN A 223 -12.75 4.81 35.51
CA ASN A 223 -13.86 4.07 34.89
C ASN A 223 -14.45 4.77 33.65
N LYS A 224 -13.89 5.91 33.22
CA LYS A 224 -14.39 6.66 32.07
C LYS A 224 -13.78 6.16 30.76
N LYS A 225 -14.61 6.04 29.72
CA LYS A 225 -14.17 5.73 28.35
C LYS A 225 -13.45 6.95 27.76
N ILE A 226 -12.21 6.78 27.33
CA ILE A 226 -11.52 7.80 26.53
C ILE A 226 -12.05 7.69 25.11
N THR A 227 -12.67 8.77 24.61
CA THR A 227 -13.17 8.85 23.23
C THR A 227 -12.21 9.69 22.39
N ARG A 228 -11.63 9.08 21.35
CA ARG A 228 -10.83 9.78 20.34
C ARG A 228 -11.76 10.23 19.21
N LYS A 229 -11.85 11.54 18.96
CA LYS A 229 -12.42 12.07 17.72
C LYS A 229 -11.29 12.22 16.70
N VAL A 230 -11.46 11.65 15.52
CA VAL A 230 -10.54 11.81 14.39
C VAL A 230 -11.28 12.63 13.35
N GLY A 231 -10.72 13.77 12.95
CA GLY A 231 -11.25 14.67 11.92
C GLY A 231 -10.17 15.01 10.89
N TYR A 232 -10.56 15.67 9.80
CA TYR A 232 -9.63 16.09 8.75
C TYR A 232 -10.02 17.46 8.20
N ALA A 233 -9.03 18.20 7.72
CA ALA A 233 -9.24 19.46 7.01
C ALA A 233 -9.45 19.17 5.52
N LYS A 234 -10.69 19.32 5.02
CA LYS A 234 -11.06 19.04 3.62
C LYS A 234 -10.15 19.75 2.61
N GLU A 235 -9.83 21.02 2.85
CA GLU A 235 -8.99 21.85 1.95
C GLU A 235 -7.56 21.30 1.79
N LYS A 236 -6.98 20.73 2.87
CA LYS A 236 -5.67 20.07 2.82
C LYS A 236 -5.71 18.68 2.17
N MET A 237 -6.89 18.07 2.11
CA MET A 237 -7.07 16.78 1.44
C MET A 237 -7.29 16.96 -0.06
N SER A 238 -8.00 18.00 -0.49
CA SER A 238 -8.15 18.32 -1.91
C SER A 238 -6.81 18.63 -2.60
N SER A 239 -5.81 19.17 -1.88
CA SER A 239 -4.47 19.38 -2.45
C SER A 239 -3.71 18.08 -2.71
N ILE A 240 -4.10 16.95 -2.11
CA ILE A 240 -3.47 15.64 -2.40
C ILE A 240 -4.02 15.07 -3.71
N GLU A 241 -5.30 15.33 -4.01
CA GLU A 241 -5.98 14.82 -5.21
C GLU A 241 -5.86 15.75 -6.42
N HIS A 242 -5.18 16.91 -6.30
CA HIS A 242 -5.22 17.97 -7.31
C HIS A 242 -4.79 17.53 -8.72
N ASN A 243 -3.88 16.55 -8.81
CA ASN A 243 -3.43 15.97 -10.08
C ASN A 243 -4.15 14.66 -10.44
N TRP A 244 -5.14 14.24 -9.65
CA TRP A 244 -5.94 13.05 -9.91
C TRP A 244 -7.26 13.41 -10.57
N SER A 245 -7.52 12.81 -11.73
CA SER A 245 -8.84 12.81 -12.35
C SER A 245 -9.69 11.71 -11.72
N VAL A 246 -10.51 12.07 -10.72
CA VAL A 246 -11.30 11.11 -9.93
C VAL A 246 -12.68 10.90 -10.53
N SER A 247 -12.92 9.70 -11.07
CA SER A 247 -14.20 9.23 -11.61
C SER A 247 -14.75 8.09 -10.74
N ILE A 248 -15.15 8.41 -9.50
CA ILE A 248 -15.69 7.45 -8.54
C ILE A 248 -17.21 7.65 -8.40
N SER A 249 -17.98 6.54 -8.30
CA SER A 249 -19.43 6.60 -8.12
C SER A 249 -19.82 7.39 -6.86
N ALA A 250 -21.04 7.96 -6.86
CA ALA A 250 -21.52 9.04 -5.99
C ALA A 250 -21.35 8.88 -4.46
N SER A 251 -20.95 7.72 -3.95
CA SER A 251 -20.69 7.49 -2.52
C SER A 251 -19.33 8.01 -2.02
N LYS A 252 -18.40 8.36 -2.92
CA LYS A 252 -17.10 8.96 -2.57
C LYS A 252 -16.79 10.16 -3.47
N GLN A 253 -17.24 11.35 -3.05
CA GLN A 253 -16.83 12.62 -3.66
C GLN A 253 -15.33 12.89 -3.42
N SER A 254 -14.73 13.82 -4.18
CA SER A 254 -13.35 14.29 -3.95
C SER A 254 -13.13 14.66 -2.47
N GLY A 255 -11.99 14.26 -1.92
CA GLY A 255 -11.64 14.34 -0.51
C GLY A 255 -12.03 13.11 0.32
N ALA A 256 -13.10 12.37 -0.04
CA ALA A 256 -13.48 11.14 0.65
C ALA A 256 -12.50 9.98 0.35
N LEU A 257 -11.91 9.97 -0.85
CA LEU A 257 -10.86 9.03 -1.22
C LEU A 257 -9.60 9.28 -0.40
N THR A 258 -9.11 10.52 -0.36
CA THR A 258 -7.94 10.88 0.46
C THR A 258 -8.18 10.64 1.94
N GLU A 259 -9.38 10.93 2.45
CA GLU A 259 -9.76 10.56 3.81
C GLU A 259 -9.60 9.05 4.05
N ALA A 260 -10.06 8.21 3.12
CA ALA A 260 -9.93 6.76 3.22
C ALA A 260 -8.47 6.29 3.13
N ILE A 261 -7.64 6.93 2.28
CA ILE A 261 -6.19 6.66 2.20
C ILE A 261 -5.49 7.07 3.52
N ALA A 262 -5.83 8.22 4.09
CA ALA A 262 -5.25 8.70 5.36
C ALA A 262 -5.63 7.79 6.54
N LYS A 263 -6.89 7.32 6.59
CA LYS A 263 -7.37 6.38 7.61
C LYS A 263 -6.70 5.01 7.52
N THR A 264 -6.45 4.51 6.31
CA THR A 264 -5.76 3.23 6.11
C THR A 264 -4.24 3.33 6.34
N SER A 265 -3.67 4.52 6.19
CA SER A 265 -2.24 4.78 6.39
C SER A 265 -1.85 5.08 7.85
N THR A 266 -2.82 5.30 8.74
CA THR A 266 -2.55 5.54 10.17
C THR A 266 -2.54 4.23 10.95
N PRO A 267 -1.45 3.88 11.67
CA PRO A 267 -1.45 2.69 12.51
C PRO A 267 -2.55 2.82 13.58
N SER A 268 -3.50 1.89 13.58
CA SER A 268 -4.42 1.73 14.70
C SER A 268 -3.63 1.21 15.90
N LEU A 269 -3.11 2.10 16.74
CA LEU A 269 -2.64 1.75 18.08
C LEU A 269 -3.86 1.37 18.94
N LEU A 270 -4.35 0.16 18.75
CA LEU A 270 -5.23 -0.56 19.66
C LEU A 270 -4.38 -1.69 20.25
N ASN A 271 -3.75 -1.40 21.39
CA ASN A 271 -3.33 -2.31 22.48
C ASN A 271 -2.10 -1.77 23.22
N THR A 272 -2.30 -0.72 24.01
CA THR A 272 -1.50 -0.48 25.22
C THR A 272 -2.44 0.06 26.31
N ALA A 273 -3.35 -0.81 26.73
CA ALA A 273 -3.91 -0.69 28.07
C ALA A 273 -2.82 -1.08 29.08
N GLY A 274 -2.42 -0.13 29.92
CA GLY A 274 -1.83 -0.38 31.23
C GLY A 274 -0.36 -0.80 31.27
N LYS A 275 0.54 0.20 31.39
CA LYS A 275 1.57 0.25 32.44
C LYS A 275 2.29 1.60 32.35
N ALA A 276 1.75 2.60 33.05
CA ALA A 276 2.53 3.74 33.47
C ALA A 276 3.54 3.26 34.51
N SER A 277 4.74 2.88 34.07
CA SER A 277 5.91 2.76 34.93
C SER A 277 6.47 4.16 35.14
N THR A 278 6.26 4.72 36.32
CA THR A 278 6.88 5.96 36.79
C THR A 278 8.40 5.82 36.78
N ARG A 279 9.07 6.29 35.72
CA ARG A 279 10.51 6.57 35.76
C ARG A 279 10.70 8.02 36.18
N ARG A 280 10.85 8.23 37.50
CA ARG A 280 11.29 9.50 38.09
C ARG A 280 12.62 9.92 37.47
N ARG A 281 12.61 10.98 36.67
CA ARG A 281 13.82 11.69 36.23
C ARG A 281 14.28 12.55 37.41
N ARG A 282 15.29 12.09 38.15
CA ARG A 282 15.99 12.90 39.15
C ARG A 282 16.99 13.80 38.41
N THR A 283 16.55 14.98 37.98
CA THR A 283 17.47 16.06 37.60
C THR A 283 18.01 16.67 38.89
N GLY A 284 19.24 16.35 39.22
CA GLY A 284 19.97 17.00 40.31
C GLY A 284 20.36 18.41 39.89
N ALA A 285 19.59 19.40 40.32
CA ALA A 285 20.06 20.77 40.47
C ALA A 285 20.07 21.07 41.98
N ARG A 286 21.26 21.28 42.54
CA ARG A 286 21.43 21.77 43.92
C ARG A 286 20.98 23.24 43.97
N PRO A 287 20.12 23.63 44.92
CA PRO A 287 19.89 25.05 45.22
C PRO A 287 21.07 25.61 46.05
N PRO A 288 21.39 26.91 45.93
CA PRO A 288 22.43 27.55 46.72
C PRO A 288 21.99 27.72 48.17
N THR A 289 22.87 27.36 49.09
CA THR A 289 22.76 27.55 50.53
C THR A 289 22.77 29.03 50.90
N TRP A 290 21.74 29.49 51.61
CA TRP A 290 21.79 30.70 52.44
C TRP A 290 21.69 30.28 53.89
N LYS A 291 22.72 30.62 54.68
CA LYS A 291 22.75 30.47 56.13
C LYS A 291 21.89 31.58 56.74
N SER A 292 20.84 31.22 57.48
CA SER A 292 20.28 32.12 58.48
C SER A 292 21.15 32.03 59.74
N LEU A 293 21.80 33.13 60.09
CA LEU A 293 22.33 33.40 61.42
C LEU A 293 21.15 33.50 62.40
N SER A 294 21.25 32.80 63.53
CA SER A 294 20.42 33.05 64.71
C SER A 294 21.30 33.62 65.81
N ALA A 295 21.15 34.91 66.05
CA ALA A 295 21.35 35.71 67.26
C ALA A 295 21.64 37.16 66.82
#